data_AF-M7NBY2-F1
#
_entry.id   AF-M7NBY2-F1
#
_cell.length_a   1.000
_cell.length_b   1.000
_cell.length_c   1.000
_cell.angle_alpha   90.00
_cell.angle_beta   90.00
_cell.angle_gamma   90.00
#
_symmetry.space_group_name_H-M   'P 1'
#
loop_
_entity.id
_entity.type
_entity.pdbx_description
1 polymer ?
#
loop_
_entity_poly.entity_id
_entity_poly.type
_entity_poly.pdbx_seq_one_letter_code
_entity_poly.pdbx_strand_id
1 'polypeptide(L)'
;MDYNDFEIAAFWVLSFAAAVPMVILGVLVHLRCGAKARGRYLFLGCLASIIYGLFAGVLVNAMFPPPYVQGLSEGRGLDLRGTALILGSWVGGILGFIAVVTTSLVSSWMRRRTARRTSVPQQLPNP
;
A
#
# COMPACT_ATOMS: atom_id res chain seq x y z
N MET A 1 1.15 -22.67 -17.75
CA MET A 1 1.24 -22.15 -16.38
C MET A 1 -0.01 -22.62 -15.69
N ASP A 2 0.13 -23.38 -14.61
CA ASP A 2 -1.04 -23.91 -13.92
C ASP A 2 -1.78 -22.78 -13.19
N TYR A 3 -3.09 -22.95 -12.99
CA TYR A 3 -3.91 -21.93 -12.33
C TYR A 3 -3.40 -21.59 -10.92
N ASN A 4 -2.80 -22.58 -10.24
CA ASN A 4 -2.14 -22.38 -8.95
C ASN A 4 -0.90 -21.46 -9.04
N ASP A 5 -0.08 -21.61 -10.08
CA ASP A 5 1.07 -20.73 -10.30
C ASP A 5 0.62 -19.29 -10.58
N PHE A 6 -0.47 -19.16 -11.36
CA PHE A 6 -1.10 -17.87 -11.63
C PHE A 6 -1.61 -17.20 -10.35
N GLU A 7 -2.30 -17.93 -9.48
CA GLU A 7 -2.80 -17.38 -8.20
C GLU A 7 -1.67 -16.90 -7.30
N ILE A 8 -0.55 -17.63 -7.24
CA ILE A 8 0.63 -17.22 -6.46
C ILE A 8 1.25 -15.95 -7.06
N ALA A 9 1.41 -15.89 -8.38
CA ALA A 9 1.94 -14.71 -9.06
C ALA A 9 1.01 -13.49 -8.84
N ALA A 10 -0.29 -13.68 -9.02
CA ALA A 10 -1.30 -12.66 -8.81
C ALA A 10 -1.34 -12.19 -7.34
N PHE A 11 -1.21 -13.09 -6.36
CA PHE A 11 -1.10 -12.74 -4.94
C PHE A 11 0.07 -11.77 -4.70
N TRP A 12 1.26 -12.08 -5.22
CA TRP A 12 2.43 -11.21 -5.06
C TRP A 12 2.25 -9.87 -5.76
N VAL A 13 1.70 -9.89 -6.98
CA VAL A 13 1.42 -8.67 -7.74
C VAL A 13 0.41 -7.81 -6.99
N LEU A 14 -0.72 -8.36 -6.53
CA LEU A 14 -1.72 -7.62 -5.77
C LEU A 14 -1.15 -7.07 -4.46
N SER A 15 -0.27 -7.83 -3.79
CA SER A 15 0.35 -7.41 -2.54
C SER A 15 1.27 -6.19 -2.73
N PHE A 16 2.03 -6.13 -3.82
CA PHE A 16 2.97 -5.03 -4.06
C PHE A 16 2.40 -3.87 -4.88
N ALA A 17 1.38 -4.12 -5.70
CA ALA A 17 0.85 -3.12 -6.64
C ALA A 17 0.26 -1.89 -5.95
N ALA A 18 -0.21 -1.98 -4.70
CA ALA A 18 -0.62 -0.80 -3.94
C ALA A 18 0.54 -0.13 -3.19
N ALA A 19 1.46 -0.92 -2.61
CA ALA A 19 2.52 -0.42 -1.76
C ALA A 19 3.59 0.37 -2.54
N VAL A 20 4.09 -0.20 -3.64
CA VAL A 20 5.18 0.39 -4.44
C VAL A 20 4.83 1.79 -4.98
N PRO A 21 3.71 2.00 -5.70
CA PRO A 21 3.38 3.32 -6.21
C PRO A 21 3.09 4.33 -5.09
N MET A 22 2.52 3.89 -3.96
CA MET A 22 2.32 4.77 -2.81
C MET A 22 3.64 5.27 -2.24
N VAL A 23 4.63 4.40 -2.04
CA VAL A 23 5.97 4.83 -1.60
C VAL A 23 6.57 5.84 -2.59
N ILE A 24 6.52 5.55 -3.89
CA ILE A 24 7.09 6.44 -4.93
C ILE A 24 6.40 7.82 -4.91
N LEU A 25 5.06 7.83 -4.88
CA LEU A 25 4.28 9.07 -4.81
C LEU A 25 4.54 9.84 -3.52
N GLY A 26 4.63 9.15 -2.39
CA GLY A 26 4.92 9.75 -1.09
C GLY A 26 6.27 10.45 -1.09
N VAL A 27 7.30 9.79 -1.62
CA VAL A 27 8.64 10.37 -1.78
C VAL A 27 8.58 11.60 -2.70
N LEU A 28 7.94 11.51 -3.86
CA LEU A 28 7.82 12.63 -4.79
C LEU A 28 7.10 13.84 -4.19
N VAL A 29 5.94 13.62 -3.55
CA VAL A 29 5.16 14.70 -2.91
C VAL A 29 5.94 15.33 -1.75
N HIS A 30 6.67 14.53 -0.97
CA HIS A 30 7.43 15.04 0.16
C HIS A 30 8.70 15.81 -0.23
N LEU A 31 9.31 15.46 -1.36
CA LEU A 31 10.45 16.17 -1.94
C LEU A 31 10.03 17.45 -2.67
N ARG A 32 8.95 17.42 -3.45
CA ARG A 32 8.59 18.51 -4.39
C ARG A 32 7.46 19.42 -3.92
N CYS A 33 6.64 19.02 -2.94
CA CYS A 33 5.41 19.76 -2.64
C CYS A 33 5.34 20.34 -1.21
N GLY A 34 4.58 21.44 -1.11
CA GLY A 34 4.32 22.17 0.13
C GLY A 34 3.43 21.41 1.13
N ALA A 35 3.26 21.97 2.33
CA ALA A 35 2.57 21.31 3.45
C ALA A 35 1.13 20.85 3.13
N LYS A 36 0.35 21.64 2.36
CA LYS A 36 -1.02 21.28 1.95
C LYS A 36 -1.08 20.02 1.08
N ALA A 37 -0.09 19.79 0.22
CA ALA A 37 -0.06 18.60 -0.64
C ALA A 37 0.20 17.32 0.15
N ARG A 38 0.90 17.40 1.29
CA ARG A 38 1.18 16.24 2.15
C ARG A 38 -0.07 15.77 2.89
N GLY A 39 -0.89 16.70 3.39
CA GLY A 39 -2.17 16.35 4.00
C GLY A 39 -3.11 15.66 2.99
N ARG A 40 -3.16 16.17 1.75
CA ARG A 40 -3.90 15.52 0.66
C ARG A 40 -3.35 14.13 0.32
N TYR A 41 -2.04 13.98 0.24
CA TYR A 41 -1.41 12.67 -0.01
C TYR A 41 -1.73 11.65 1.09
N LEU A 42 -1.68 12.04 2.36
CA LEU A 42 -2.03 11.15 3.46
C LEU A 42 -3.49 10.69 3.35
N PHE A 43 -4.42 11.65 3.17
CA PHE A 43 -5.84 11.34 3.07
C PHE A 43 -6.17 10.46 1.85
N LEU A 44 -5.71 10.88 0.66
CA LEU A 44 -5.94 10.14 -0.60
C LEU A 44 -5.23 8.79 -0.60
N GLY A 45 -4.01 8.70 -0.06
CA GLY A 45 -3.25 7.46 0.02
C GLY A 45 -3.90 6.43 0.95
N CYS A 46 -4.37 6.86 2.12
CA CYS A 46 -5.12 5.99 3.03
C CYS A 46 -6.44 5.52 2.40
N LEU A 47 -7.20 6.45 1.81
CA LEU A 47 -8.47 6.13 1.17
C LEU A 47 -8.28 5.18 -0.02
N ALA A 48 -7.29 5.44 -0.88
CA ALA A 48 -6.96 4.58 -2.01
C ALA A 48 -6.51 3.19 -1.56
N SER A 49 -5.76 3.08 -0.46
CA SER A 49 -5.32 1.78 0.08
C SER A 49 -6.49 0.94 0.59
N ILE A 50 -7.48 1.58 1.24
CA ILE A 50 -8.71 0.92 1.70
C ILE A 50 -9.54 0.44 0.50
N ILE A 51 -9.77 1.33 -0.47
CA ILE A 51 -10.52 0.99 -1.69
C ILE A 51 -9.83 -0.15 -2.43
N TYR A 52 -8.50 -0.08 -2.57
CA TYR A 52 -7.73 -1.14 -3.21
C TYR A 52 -7.89 -2.48 -2.49
N GLY A 53 -7.72 -2.49 -1.16
CA GLY A 53 -7.84 -3.73 -0.38
C GLY A 53 -9.20 -4.40 -0.53
N LEU A 54 -10.27 -3.61 -0.52
CA LEU A 54 -11.64 -4.09 -0.63
C LEU A 54 -11.99 -4.62 -2.03
N PHE A 55 -11.54 -3.95 -3.09
CA PHE A 55 -12.06 -4.20 -4.43
C PHE A 55 -11.09 -4.92 -5.37
N ALA A 56 -9.76 -4.81 -5.17
CA ALA A 56 -8.81 -5.36 -6.14
C ALA A 56 -8.90 -6.88 -6.26
N GLY A 57 -9.02 -7.61 -5.15
CA GLY A 57 -9.15 -9.07 -5.16
C GLY A 57 -10.43 -9.53 -5.84
N VAL A 58 -11.55 -8.85 -5.58
CA VAL A 58 -12.85 -9.13 -6.23
C VAL A 58 -12.78 -8.88 -7.73
N LEU A 59 -12.15 -7.76 -8.15
CA LEU A 59 -12.02 -7.40 -9.57
C LEU A 59 -11.16 -8.41 -10.33
N VAL A 60 -10.02 -8.82 -9.77
CA VAL A 60 -9.15 -9.82 -10.42
C VAL A 60 -9.82 -11.19 -10.48
N ASN A 61 -10.52 -11.60 -9.42
CA ASN A 61 -11.28 -12.86 -9.42
C ASN A 61 -12.42 -12.85 -10.46
N ALA A 62 -13.06 -11.70 -10.70
CA ALA A 62 -14.08 -11.56 -11.73
C ALA A 62 -13.50 -11.58 -13.17
N MET A 63 -12.30 -11.03 -13.37
CA MET A 63 -11.63 -11.04 -14.68
C MET A 63 -10.98 -12.39 -15.01
N PHE A 64 -10.49 -13.10 -14.00
CA PHE A 64 -9.83 -14.40 -14.15
C PHE A 64 -10.52 -15.43 -13.24
N PRO A 65 -11.73 -15.88 -13.60
CA PRO A 65 -12.46 -16.84 -12.80
C PRO A 65 -11.73 -18.18 -12.75
N PRO A 66 -11.81 -18.91 -11.62
CA PRO A 66 -11.17 -20.21 -11.48
C PRO A 66 -11.72 -21.24 -12.48
N PRO A 67 -10.86 -22.11 -13.05
CA PRO A 67 -11.29 -23.15 -13.97
C PRO A 67 -12.19 -24.16 -13.25
N TYR A 68 -13.33 -24.47 -13.87
CA TYR A 68 -14.31 -25.42 -13.35
C TYR A 68 -13.73 -26.85 -13.34
N VAL A 69 -13.80 -27.51 -12.18
CA VAL A 69 -13.38 -28.92 -12.03
C VAL A 69 -14.58 -29.71 -11.52
N GLN A 70 -15.00 -30.73 -12.27
CA GLN A 70 -16.03 -31.68 -11.86
C GLN A 70 -15.47 -32.51 -10.68
N GLY A 71 -16.11 -32.42 -9.51
CA GLY A 71 -15.71 -33.14 -8.28
C GLY A 71 -15.41 -32.25 -7.06
N LEU A 72 -14.98 -31.00 -7.26
CA LEU A 72 -14.90 -29.97 -6.19
C LEU A 72 -16.16 -29.08 -6.16
N SER A 73 -16.82 -28.95 -7.30
CA SER A 73 -18.01 -28.13 -7.55
C SER A 73 -19.32 -28.71 -6.98
N GLU A 74 -19.30 -29.92 -6.44
CA GLU A 74 -20.48 -30.61 -5.87
C GLU A 74 -20.74 -30.28 -4.38
N GLY A 75 -20.13 -29.21 -3.85
CA GLY A 75 -20.52 -28.67 -2.54
C GLY A 75 -19.92 -29.35 -1.31
N ARG A 76 -18.84 -30.14 -1.47
CA ARG A 76 -18.07 -30.74 -0.34
C ARG A 76 -16.62 -30.30 -0.23
N GLY A 77 -16.08 -29.58 -1.21
CA GLY A 77 -14.74 -29.01 -1.14
C GLY A 77 -14.79 -27.55 -0.72
N LEU A 78 -14.04 -27.16 0.31
CA LEU A 78 -13.70 -25.77 0.57
C LEU A 78 -12.91 -25.28 -0.66
N ASP A 79 -13.57 -24.68 -1.66
CA ASP A 79 -12.91 -24.17 -2.85
C ASP A 79 -12.08 -22.95 -2.45
N LEU A 80 -10.81 -23.20 -2.12
CA LEU A 80 -9.84 -22.19 -1.72
C LEU A 80 -9.34 -21.36 -2.91
N ARG A 81 -9.74 -21.70 -4.13
CA ARG A 81 -9.40 -20.94 -5.34
C ARG A 81 -10.04 -19.56 -5.31
N GLY A 82 -9.29 -18.54 -5.71
CA GLY A 82 -9.65 -17.12 -5.63
C GLY A 82 -9.45 -16.52 -4.23
N THR A 83 -9.37 -17.32 -3.17
CA THR A 83 -9.13 -16.83 -1.80
C THR A 83 -7.76 -16.17 -1.67
N ALA A 84 -6.74 -16.73 -2.33
CA ALA A 84 -5.42 -16.14 -2.39
C ALA A 84 -5.45 -14.73 -3.02
N LEU A 85 -6.31 -14.47 -4.01
CA LEU A 85 -6.45 -13.14 -4.63
C LEU A 85 -7.05 -12.12 -3.64
N ILE A 86 -8.04 -12.55 -2.86
CA ILE A 86 -8.67 -11.72 -1.82
C ILE A 86 -7.67 -11.42 -0.69
N LEU A 87 -6.93 -12.44 -0.23
CA LEU A 87 -5.89 -12.25 0.77
C LEU A 87 -4.77 -11.34 0.25
N GLY A 88 -4.38 -11.50 -1.02
CA GLY A 88 -3.38 -10.65 -1.67
C GLY A 88 -3.82 -9.19 -1.76
N SER A 89 -5.11 -8.91 -2.06
CA SER A 89 -5.62 -7.54 -2.06
C SER A 89 -5.63 -6.93 -0.67
N TRP A 90 -6.01 -7.69 0.36
CA TRP A 90 -5.99 -7.23 1.74
C TRP A 90 -4.57 -6.91 2.21
N VAL A 91 -3.63 -7.83 1.96
CA VAL A 91 -2.21 -7.63 2.26
C VAL A 91 -1.68 -6.39 1.54
N GLY A 92 -2.01 -6.22 0.26
CA GLY A 92 -1.61 -5.03 -0.50
C GLY A 92 -2.23 -3.74 0.01
N GLY A 93 -3.50 -3.74 0.40
CA GLY A 93 -4.17 -2.60 1.02
C GLY A 93 -3.54 -2.20 2.36
N ILE A 94 -3.23 -3.18 3.22
CA ILE A 94 -2.56 -2.95 4.50
C ILE A 94 -1.15 -2.39 4.27
N LEU A 95 -0.37 -3.01 3.37
CA LEU A 95 0.97 -2.54 3.02
C LEU A 95 0.95 -1.12 2.44
N GLY A 96 0.00 -0.81 1.56
CA GLY A 96 -0.21 0.53 1.02
C GLY A 96 -0.50 1.56 2.11
N PHE A 97 -1.37 1.21 3.06
CA PHE A 97 -1.68 2.07 4.21
C PHE A 97 -0.45 2.32 5.09
N ILE A 98 0.28 1.26 5.45
CA ILE A 98 1.50 1.35 6.25
C ILE A 98 2.55 2.20 5.52
N ALA A 99 2.71 2.03 4.20
CA ALA A 99 3.62 2.82 3.40
C ALA A 99 3.27 4.33 3.45
N VAL A 100 2.00 4.69 3.28
CA VAL A 100 1.55 6.09 3.32
C VAL A 100 1.83 6.72 4.69
N VAL A 101 1.50 6.00 5.77
CA VAL A 101 1.69 6.45 7.16
C VAL A 101 3.17 6.59 7.50
N THR A 102 3.98 5.57 7.20
CA THR A 102 5.43 5.58 7.50
C THR A 102 6.15 6.69 6.74
N THR A 103 5.86 6.87 5.44
CA THR A 103 6.47 7.94 4.63
C THR A 103 6.16 9.33 5.20
N SER A 104 4.93 9.51 5.70
CA SER A 104 4.48 10.76 6.32
C SER A 104 5.08 11.01 7.72
N LEU A 105 5.24 9.95 8.51
CA LEU A 105 5.90 10.02 9.82
C LEU A 105 7.39 10.34 9.69
N VAL A 106 8.10 9.63 8.79
CA VAL A 106 9.53 9.81 8.56
C VAL A 106 9.82 11.23 8.10
N SER A 107 9.04 11.77 7.16
CA SER A 107 9.24 13.14 6.67
C SER A 107 8.98 14.21 7.73
N SER A 108 7.95 14.00 8.56
CA SER A 108 7.62 14.89 9.68
C SER A 108 8.72 14.88 10.73
N TRP A 109 9.26 13.71 11.03
CA TRP A 109 10.35 13.54 12.00
C TRP A 109 11.66 14.17 11.51
N MET A 110 12.02 13.96 10.24
CA MET A 110 13.20 14.59 9.63
C MET A 110 13.10 16.12 9.68
N ARG A 111 11.94 16.70 9.34
CA ARG A 111 11.74 18.15 9.39
C ARG A 111 11.81 18.72 10.80
N ARG A 112 11.23 18.04 11.79
CA ARG A 112 11.35 18.43 13.21
C ARG A 112 12.80 18.40 13.69
N ARG A 113 13.59 17.41 13.26
CA ARG A 113 15.03 17.35 13.57
C ARG A 113 15.81 18.49 12.93
N THR A 114 15.54 18.82 11.67
CA THR A 114 16.20 19.96 10.99
C THR A 114 15.83 21.30 11.62
N ALA A 115 14.57 21.50 12.00
CA ALA A 115 14.12 22.71 12.69
C ALA A 115 14.80 22.88 14.08
N ARG A 116 14.99 21.78 14.82
CA ARG A 116 15.70 21.81 16.10
C ARG A 116 17.20 22.11 15.98
N ARG A 117 17.84 21.77 14.85
CA ARG A 117 19.25 22.07 14.59
C ARG A 117 19.49 23.54 14.24
N THR A 118 18.50 24.22 13.69
CA THR A 118 18.58 25.64 13.29
C THR A 118 18.18 26.60 14.41
N SER A 119 17.52 26.10 15.46
CA SER A 119 17.11 26.89 16.63
C SER A 119 18.10 26.88 17.79
N VAL A 120 19.33 26.36 17.62
CA VAL A 120 20.39 26.52 18.61
C VAL A 120 20.87 27.97 18.51
N PRO A 121 20.61 28.84 19.51
CA PRO A 121 21.13 30.20 19.46
C PRO A 121 22.65 30.11 19.52
N GLN A 122 23.34 30.63 18.51
CA GLN A 122 24.73 31.03 18.68
C GLN A 122 24.74 32.11 19.75
N GLN A 123 24.97 31.69 20.99
CA GLN A 123 25.30 32.57 22.09
C GLN A 123 26.70 33.10 21.77
N LEU A 124 26.76 34.23 21.06
CA LEU A 124 27.99 34.99 20.85
C LEU A 124 28.50 35.42 22.23
N PRO A 125 29.76 35.10 22.60
CA PRO A 125 30.36 35.69 23.79
C PRO A 125 30.47 37.20 23.53
N ASN A 126 29.81 38.00 24.37
CA ASN A 126 29.99 39.46 24.36
C ASN A 126 31.45 39.80 24.75
N PRO A 127 32.07 40.79 24.09
CA PRO A 127 33.44 41.23 24.36
C PRO A 127 33.61 41.88 25.73
#